data_AF-A0A9P6XD78-F1
#
_entry.id   AF-A0A9P6XD78-F1
#
_cell.length_a   1.000
_cell.length_b   1.000
_cell.length_c   1.000
_cell.angle_alpha   90.00
_cell.angle_beta   90.00
_cell.angle_gamma   90.00
#
_symmetry.space_group_name_H-M   'P 1'
#
loop_
_entity.id
_entity.type
_entity.pdbx_description
1 polymer ?
#
loop_
_entity_poly.entity_id
_entity_poly.type
_entity_poly.pdbx_seq_one_letter_code
_entity_poly.pdbx_strand_id
1 'polypeptide(L)'
;MPHKRANARVRKERKQDMDLPVSKEDSNVRDGDTPKGFARLFRFKEMALKRQQEKKQAKMNPNSEKNAKKNITIQPGEKLKDFVQRVEQEYQNDMTTAYKTSKTVSESKKKNREKRKQKKLSKLQKEKELYGGRDFDDLKDKVKFGEVADAPPIFSKIPKARGRGKETLEEKTKQAEGEESKGYESEEDQNMKQLKASHKRKIQNMSAAARIQLDNERERAIAAYRAKKAKKMTEQV
;
A
#
# COMPACT_ATOMS: atom_id res chain seq x y z
N MET A 1 -9.80 -33.49 4.59
CA MET A 1 -9.14 -32.30 3.99
C MET A 1 -9.11 -31.16 5.00
N PRO A 2 -7.94 -30.57 5.32
CA PRO A 2 -7.88 -29.47 6.28
C PRO A 2 -8.27 -28.15 5.61
N HIS A 3 -9.40 -27.56 6.02
CA HIS A 3 -9.83 -26.25 5.53
C HIS A 3 -8.95 -25.13 6.11
N LYS A 4 -8.47 -24.22 5.24
CA LYS A 4 -7.73 -23.02 5.64
C LYS A 4 -8.60 -22.14 6.54
N ARG A 5 -8.26 -22.05 7.83
CA ARG A 5 -8.95 -21.19 8.80
C ARG A 5 -8.55 -19.72 8.60
N ALA A 6 -9.50 -18.81 8.78
CA ALA A 6 -9.24 -17.37 8.73
C ALA A 6 -8.27 -16.91 9.84
N ASN A 7 -7.50 -15.86 9.55
CA ASN A 7 -6.53 -15.24 10.47
C ASN A 7 -7.18 -14.86 11.81
N ALA A 8 -6.46 -15.07 12.92
CA ALA A 8 -6.98 -14.87 14.27
C ALA A 8 -7.49 -13.45 14.54
N ARG A 9 -6.87 -12.44 13.92
CA ARG A 9 -7.30 -11.04 13.99
C ARG A 9 -8.71 -10.84 13.43
N VAL A 10 -8.98 -11.40 12.24
CA VAL A 10 -10.30 -11.31 11.59
C VAL A 10 -11.38 -12.02 12.42
N ARG A 11 -11.01 -13.09 13.14
CA ARG A 11 -11.93 -13.76 14.08
C ARG A 11 -12.24 -12.93 15.31
N LYS A 12 -11.23 -12.25 15.89
CA LYS A 12 -11.43 -11.35 17.04
C LYS A 12 -12.26 -10.11 16.67
N GLU A 13 -11.98 -9.48 15.53
CA GLU A 13 -12.77 -8.34 15.02
C GLU A 13 -14.24 -8.73 14.81
N ARG A 14 -14.52 -9.87 14.15
CA ARG A 14 -15.91 -10.37 14.00
C ARG A 14 -16.61 -10.69 15.31
N LYS A 15 -15.87 -11.12 16.33
CA LYS A 15 -16.45 -11.43 17.64
C LYS A 15 -16.79 -10.13 18.39
N GLN A 16 -15.93 -9.11 18.30
CA GLN A 16 -16.22 -7.79 18.86
C GLN A 16 -17.41 -7.10 18.17
N ASP A 17 -17.54 -7.24 16.86
CA ASP A 17 -18.73 -6.74 16.13
C ASP A 17 -20.04 -7.44 16.55
N MET A 18 -19.95 -8.68 17.05
CA MET A 18 -21.10 -9.44 17.52
C MET A 18 -21.47 -9.15 18.98
N ASP A 19 -20.51 -8.72 19.79
CA ASP A 19 -20.61 -8.53 21.24
C ASP A 19 -20.84 -7.05 21.64
N LEU A 20 -21.08 -6.14 20.69
CA LEU A 20 -21.44 -4.74 21.00
C LEU A 20 -22.79 -4.66 21.74
N PRO A 21 -22.89 -3.91 22.86
CA PRO A 21 -24.15 -3.70 23.55
C PRO A 21 -25.12 -2.92 22.66
N VAL A 22 -26.34 -3.43 22.55
CA VAL A 22 -27.46 -2.73 21.89
C VAL A 22 -27.82 -1.52 22.74
N SER A 23 -27.92 -0.33 22.13
CA SER A 23 -28.33 0.90 22.81
C SER A 23 -29.73 0.74 23.44
N LYS A 24 -29.92 1.30 24.64
CA LYS A 24 -31.19 1.24 25.39
C LYS A 24 -32.38 1.91 24.67
N GLU A 25 -32.12 2.70 23.63
CA GLU A 25 -33.16 3.37 22.84
C GLU A 25 -33.85 2.42 21.84
N ASP A 26 -33.19 1.32 21.47
CA ASP A 26 -33.70 0.34 20.50
C ASP A 26 -34.56 -0.78 21.11
N SER A 27 -34.73 -0.80 22.45
CA SER A 27 -35.52 -1.83 23.16
C SER A 27 -36.99 -1.49 23.36
N ASN A 28 -37.42 -0.25 23.06
CA ASN A 28 -38.78 0.22 23.33
C ASN A 28 -39.83 -0.20 22.27
N VAL A 29 -39.45 -0.97 21.24
CA VAL A 29 -40.36 -1.47 20.18
C VAL A 29 -40.38 -3.00 20.17
N ARG A 30 -40.31 -3.63 21.35
CA ARG A 30 -40.30 -5.09 21.46
C ARG A 30 -41.65 -5.60 21.94
N ASP A 31 -42.40 -6.22 21.03
CA ASP A 31 -43.40 -7.22 21.41
C ASP A 31 -42.66 -8.34 22.15
N GLY A 32 -42.94 -8.46 23.45
CA GLY A 32 -42.20 -9.31 24.40
C GLY A 32 -42.19 -10.81 24.08
N ASP A 33 -42.93 -11.22 23.05
CA ASP A 33 -43.18 -12.59 22.66
C ASP A 33 -42.24 -13.11 21.54
N THR A 34 -41.40 -12.24 20.96
CA THR A 34 -40.49 -12.65 19.87
C THR A 34 -39.12 -13.11 20.40
N PRO A 35 -38.69 -14.36 20.15
CA PRO A 35 -37.38 -14.84 20.57
C PRO A 35 -36.26 -13.96 20.01
N LYS A 36 -35.25 -13.66 20.85
CA LYS A 36 -34.15 -12.74 20.51
C LYS A 36 -33.42 -13.09 19.22
N GLY A 37 -33.27 -14.38 18.91
CA GLY A 37 -32.67 -14.86 17.66
C GLY A 37 -33.54 -14.56 16.43
N PHE A 38 -34.85 -14.68 16.56
CA PHE A 38 -35.82 -14.42 15.51
C PHE A 38 -35.93 -12.92 15.20
N ALA A 39 -36.04 -12.08 16.23
CA ALA A 39 -35.99 -10.62 16.07
C ALA A 39 -34.73 -10.14 15.34
N ARG A 40 -33.59 -10.82 15.57
CA ARG A 40 -32.33 -10.55 14.86
C ARG A 40 -32.43 -10.86 13.37
N LEU A 41 -33.04 -11.99 13.01
CA LEU A 41 -33.24 -12.39 11.61
C LEU A 41 -34.17 -11.42 10.88
N PHE A 42 -35.25 -10.96 11.54
CA PHE A 42 -36.14 -9.96 10.97
C PHE A 42 -35.44 -8.62 10.72
N ARG A 43 -34.64 -8.13 11.67
CA ARG A 43 -33.80 -6.93 11.47
C ARG A 43 -32.84 -7.08 10.30
N PHE A 44 -32.19 -8.24 10.14
CA PHE A 44 -31.31 -8.46 8.99
C PHE A 44 -32.07 -8.46 7.66
N LYS A 45 -33.26 -9.06 7.65
CA LYS A 45 -34.15 -9.07 6.48
C LYS A 45 -34.62 -7.66 6.13
N GLU A 46 -35.04 -6.88 7.12
CA GLU A 46 -35.44 -5.48 6.97
C GLU A 46 -34.29 -4.59 6.49
N MET A 47 -33.09 -4.73 7.06
CA MET A 47 -31.91 -4.00 6.60
C MET A 47 -31.52 -4.39 5.16
N ALA A 48 -31.65 -5.66 4.79
CA ALA A 48 -31.41 -6.11 3.43
C ALA A 48 -32.43 -5.50 2.45
N LEU A 49 -33.71 -5.44 2.84
CA LEU A 49 -34.77 -4.80 2.06
C LEU A 49 -34.56 -3.29 1.93
N LYS A 50 -34.23 -2.59 3.03
CA LYS A 50 -33.88 -1.16 3.02
C LYS A 50 -32.70 -0.89 2.08
N ARG A 51 -31.62 -1.69 2.14
CA ARG A 51 -30.48 -1.58 1.21
C ARG A 51 -30.87 -1.84 -0.25
N GLN A 52 -31.84 -2.71 -0.52
CA GLN A 52 -32.33 -2.91 -1.89
C GLN A 52 -33.16 -1.72 -2.36
N GLN A 53 -34.00 -1.15 -1.49
CA GLN A 53 -34.80 0.04 -1.77
C GLN A 53 -33.90 1.28 -1.95
N GLU A 54 -32.94 1.50 -1.06
CA GLU A 54 -31.90 2.55 -1.19
C GLU A 54 -31.11 2.40 -2.49
N LYS A 55 -30.78 1.17 -2.93
CA LYS A 55 -30.13 0.95 -4.23
C LYS A 55 -31.07 1.26 -5.41
N LYS A 56 -32.36 1.00 -5.29
CA LYS A 56 -33.36 1.36 -6.31
C LYS A 56 -33.58 2.87 -6.34
N GLN A 57 -33.68 3.52 -5.18
CA GLN A 57 -33.82 4.96 -5.02
C GLN A 57 -32.53 5.70 -5.44
N ALA A 58 -31.34 5.18 -5.15
CA ALA A 58 -30.08 5.75 -5.62
C ALA A 58 -29.89 5.63 -7.15
N LYS A 59 -30.56 4.66 -7.79
CA LYS A 59 -30.68 4.60 -9.26
C LYS A 59 -31.75 5.57 -9.81
N MET A 60 -32.70 5.98 -8.99
CA MET A 60 -33.79 6.90 -9.33
C MET A 60 -33.48 8.36 -8.90
N ASN A 61 -32.45 8.59 -8.09
CA ASN A 61 -32.05 9.93 -7.66
C ASN A 61 -31.38 10.69 -8.81
N PRO A 62 -31.91 11.87 -9.18
CA PRO A 62 -31.60 12.55 -10.42
C PRO A 62 -30.41 13.49 -10.23
N ASN A 63 -29.19 12.95 -10.29
CA ASN A 63 -28.11 13.73 -10.94
C ASN A 63 -28.08 13.46 -12.46
N SER A 64 -29.17 12.89 -12.97
CA SER A 64 -29.43 12.64 -14.39
C SER A 64 -29.91 13.87 -15.16
N GLU A 65 -29.98 15.06 -14.56
CA GLU A 65 -30.28 16.28 -15.34
C GLU A 65 -29.19 16.60 -16.37
N LYS A 66 -27.95 16.11 -16.17
CA LYS A 66 -26.89 16.19 -17.20
C LYS A 66 -27.00 15.12 -18.29
N ASN A 67 -27.80 14.08 -18.07
CA ASN A 67 -28.05 12.96 -19.00
C ASN A 67 -29.52 12.86 -19.43
N ALA A 68 -30.32 13.91 -19.21
CA ALA A 68 -31.56 14.09 -19.94
C ALA A 68 -31.14 14.19 -21.41
N LYS A 69 -31.56 13.21 -22.22
CA LYS A 69 -31.22 13.05 -23.64
C LYS A 69 -31.11 14.43 -24.30
N LYS A 70 -29.88 14.93 -24.48
CA LYS A 70 -29.68 16.18 -25.19
C LYS A 70 -30.16 15.90 -26.61
N ASN A 71 -31.27 16.51 -27.01
CA ASN A 71 -31.74 16.41 -28.38
C ASN A 71 -30.75 17.18 -29.24
N ILE A 72 -29.71 16.51 -29.72
CA ILE A 72 -28.66 17.12 -30.54
C ILE A 72 -29.23 17.35 -31.93
N THR A 73 -29.55 18.61 -32.24
CA THR A 73 -29.98 19.06 -33.57
C THR A 73 -28.81 19.67 -34.34
N ILE A 74 -28.94 19.72 -35.66
CA ILE A 74 -27.96 20.35 -36.56
C ILE A 74 -28.01 21.87 -36.34
N GLN A 75 -26.84 22.49 -36.14
CA GLN A 75 -26.74 23.94 -35.99
C GLN A 75 -26.82 24.64 -37.36
N PRO A 76 -27.38 25.85 -37.47
CA PRO A 76 -27.43 26.58 -38.74
C PRO A 76 -26.01 26.83 -39.27
N GLY A 77 -25.74 26.39 -40.50
CA GLY A 77 -24.42 26.50 -41.13
C GLY A 77 -23.43 25.37 -40.81
N GLU A 78 -23.81 24.40 -39.97
CA GLU A 78 -22.99 23.20 -39.70
C GLU A 78 -23.06 22.22 -40.89
N LYS A 79 -21.91 21.68 -41.31
CA LYS A 79 -21.88 20.58 -42.28
C LYS A 79 -22.33 19.28 -41.61
N LEU A 80 -22.97 18.40 -42.36
CA LEU A 80 -23.44 17.11 -41.84
C LEU A 80 -22.32 16.28 -41.18
N LYS A 81 -21.10 16.34 -41.73
CA LYS A 81 -19.93 15.65 -41.16
C LYS A 81 -19.60 16.14 -39.75
N ASP A 82 -19.63 17.44 -39.53
CA ASP A 82 -19.28 18.05 -38.24
C ASP A 82 -20.35 17.75 -37.19
N PHE A 83 -21.62 17.73 -37.61
CA PHE A 83 -22.74 17.28 -36.80
C PHE A 83 -22.55 15.83 -36.32
N VAL A 84 -22.22 14.91 -37.22
CA VAL A 84 -21.99 13.49 -36.87
C VAL A 84 -20.84 13.36 -35.86
N GLN A 85 -19.74 14.09 -36.07
CA GLN A 85 -18.61 14.07 -35.14
C GLN A 85 -18.99 14.59 -33.74
N ARG A 86 -19.81 15.64 -33.66
CA ARG A 86 -20.30 16.20 -32.40
C ARG A 86 -21.24 15.24 -31.68
N VAL A 87 -22.12 14.57 -32.42
CA VAL A 87 -22.98 13.49 -31.90
C VAL A 87 -22.11 12.37 -31.31
N GLU A 88 -21.12 11.88 -32.05
CA GLU A 88 -20.23 10.82 -31.57
C GLU A 88 -19.48 11.22 -30.29
N GLN A 89 -18.97 12.45 -30.21
CA GLN A 89 -18.26 12.95 -29.03
C GLN A 89 -19.16 13.01 -27.78
N GLU A 90 -20.39 13.50 -27.92
CA GLU A 90 -21.36 13.55 -26.81
C GLU A 90 -21.68 12.14 -26.30
N TYR A 91 -21.89 11.18 -27.21
CA TYR A 91 -22.21 9.79 -26.83
C TYR A 91 -20.98 8.93 -26.50
N GLN A 92 -19.75 9.41 -26.72
CA GLN A 92 -18.54 8.61 -26.51
C GLN A 92 -18.40 8.11 -25.07
N ASN A 93 -18.76 8.95 -24.11
CA ASN A 93 -18.70 8.61 -22.68
C ASN A 93 -19.77 7.57 -22.32
N ASP A 94 -20.97 7.69 -22.86
CA ASP A 94 -22.06 6.75 -22.66
C ASP A 94 -21.73 5.38 -23.27
N MET A 95 -21.18 5.35 -24.49
CA MET A 95 -20.72 4.12 -25.14
C MET A 95 -19.60 3.46 -24.33
N THR A 96 -18.65 4.27 -23.84
CA THR A 96 -17.54 3.79 -23.02
C THR A 96 -18.01 3.24 -21.67
N THR A 97 -18.99 3.87 -21.03
CA THR A 97 -19.55 3.41 -19.76
C THR A 97 -20.38 2.15 -19.95
N ALA A 98 -21.23 2.09 -20.98
CA ALA A 98 -21.99 0.90 -21.36
C ALA A 98 -21.08 -0.31 -21.63
N TYR A 99 -19.95 -0.09 -22.32
CA TYR A 99 -18.96 -1.14 -22.55
C TYR A 99 -18.25 -1.61 -21.27
N LYS A 100 -18.02 -0.70 -20.32
CA LYS A 100 -17.42 -1.03 -19.03
C LYS A 100 -18.40 -1.76 -18.11
N THR A 101 -19.70 -1.48 -18.19
CA THR A 101 -20.73 -2.13 -17.38
C THR A 101 -21.17 -3.48 -17.96
N SER A 102 -21.15 -3.64 -19.28
CA SER A 102 -21.46 -4.92 -19.94
C SER A 102 -20.41 -6.00 -19.63
N LYS A 103 -19.15 -5.61 -19.45
CA LYS A 103 -18.09 -6.52 -19.00
C LYS A 103 -18.18 -6.77 -17.51
N THR A 104 -18.67 -7.95 -17.13
CA THR A 104 -18.66 -8.40 -15.73
C THR A 104 -17.22 -8.66 -15.28
N VAL A 105 -16.68 -7.76 -14.46
CA VAL A 105 -15.37 -7.95 -13.81
C VAL A 105 -15.63 -8.49 -12.42
N SER A 106 -14.92 -9.56 -12.02
CA SER A 106 -15.06 -10.10 -10.67
C SER A 106 -14.68 -9.06 -9.60
N GLU A 107 -15.41 -9.06 -8.49
CA GLU A 107 -15.20 -8.15 -7.35
C GLU A 107 -13.73 -8.14 -6.87
N SER A 108 -13.07 -9.30 -6.91
CA SER A 108 -11.65 -9.44 -6.58
C SER A 108 -10.73 -8.63 -7.51
N LYS A 109 -10.99 -8.67 -8.83
CA LYS A 109 -10.24 -7.90 -9.82
C LYS A 109 -10.49 -6.39 -9.64
N LYS A 110 -11.73 -5.98 -9.35
CA LYS A 110 -12.10 -4.59 -9.07
C LYS A 110 -11.33 -4.06 -7.85
N LYS A 111 -11.37 -4.78 -6.72
CA LYS A 111 -10.65 -4.43 -5.48
C LYS A 111 -9.14 -4.35 -5.69
N ASN A 112 -8.55 -5.28 -6.46
CA ASN A 112 -7.12 -5.23 -6.77
C ASN A 112 -6.74 -4.02 -7.62
N ARG A 113 -7.58 -3.64 -8.60
CA ARG A 113 -7.37 -2.45 -9.42
C ARG A 113 -7.44 -1.18 -8.58
N GLU A 114 -8.44 -1.08 -7.70
CA GLU A 114 -8.57 0.05 -6.76
C GLU A 114 -7.37 0.14 -5.82
N LYS A 115 -6.91 -0.98 -5.25
CA LYS A 115 -5.71 -1.04 -4.42
C LYS A 115 -4.45 -0.60 -5.17
N ARG A 116 -4.31 -0.96 -6.46
CA ARG A 116 -3.20 -0.49 -7.30
C ARG A 116 -3.26 1.02 -7.54
N LYS A 117 -4.46 1.57 -7.82
CA LYS A 117 -4.66 3.02 -7.96
C LYS A 117 -4.31 3.76 -6.67
N GLN A 118 -4.82 3.30 -5.52
CA GLN A 118 -4.52 3.88 -4.21
C GLN A 118 -3.03 3.84 -3.90
N LYS A 119 -2.33 2.74 -4.21
CA LYS A 119 -0.86 2.66 -4.06
C LYS A 119 -0.11 3.66 -4.95
N LYS A 120 -0.59 3.91 -6.17
CA LYS A 120 0.03 4.89 -7.07
C LYS A 120 -0.16 6.30 -6.53
N LEU A 121 -1.39 6.64 -6.12
CA LEU A 121 -1.70 7.93 -5.53
C LEU A 121 -0.94 8.18 -4.23
N SER A 122 -0.84 7.18 -3.35
CA SER A 122 -0.10 7.35 -2.09
C SER A 122 1.40 7.48 -2.29
N LYS A 123 1.99 6.87 -3.32
CA LYS A 123 3.38 7.14 -3.71
C LYS A 123 3.56 8.59 -4.15
N LEU A 124 2.68 9.06 -5.03
CA LEU A 124 2.74 10.40 -5.58
C LEU A 124 2.50 11.47 -4.49
N GLN A 125 1.60 11.21 -3.54
CA GLN A 125 1.42 12.04 -2.35
C GLN A 125 2.66 12.06 -1.46
N LYS A 126 3.28 10.90 -1.19
CA LYS A 126 4.52 10.83 -0.40
C LYS A 126 5.68 11.56 -1.08
N GLU A 127 5.81 11.44 -2.39
CA GLU A 127 6.81 12.19 -3.16
C GLU A 127 6.54 13.70 -3.07
N LYS A 128 5.27 14.12 -3.21
CA LYS A 128 4.88 15.52 -3.04
C LYS A 128 5.13 16.04 -1.62
N GLU A 129 4.87 15.24 -0.59
CA GLU A 129 5.15 15.58 0.81
C GLU A 129 6.66 15.66 1.09
N LEU A 130 7.45 14.73 0.54
CA LEU A 130 8.88 14.64 0.81
C LEU A 130 9.68 15.73 0.08
N TYR A 131 9.31 16.02 -1.17
CA TYR A 131 10.01 17.00 -2.02
C TYR A 131 9.26 18.34 -2.12
N GLY A 132 8.19 18.52 -1.35
CA GLY A 132 7.40 19.75 -1.30
C GLY A 132 6.73 20.14 -2.63
N GLY A 133 6.66 19.22 -3.60
CA GLY A 133 6.19 19.52 -4.96
C GLY A 133 7.12 20.42 -5.76
N ARG A 134 8.40 20.55 -5.39
CA ARG A 134 9.41 21.15 -6.25
C ARG A 134 9.75 20.17 -7.37
N ASP A 135 9.44 20.56 -8.59
CA ASP A 135 9.81 19.80 -9.78
C ASP A 135 11.33 19.95 -10.02
N PHE A 136 11.92 19.01 -10.77
CA PHE A 136 13.35 19.06 -11.12
C PHE A 136 13.76 20.37 -11.81
N ASP A 137 12.81 21.08 -12.43
CA ASP A 137 13.04 22.38 -13.07
C ASP A 137 13.24 23.55 -12.08
N ASP A 138 12.73 23.44 -10.85
CA ASP A 138 12.95 24.44 -9.78
C ASP A 138 14.30 24.26 -9.08
N LEU A 139 14.96 23.12 -9.30
CA LEU A 139 16.24 22.75 -8.73
C LEU A 139 17.41 23.18 -9.65
N LYS A 140 17.36 24.42 -10.14
CA LYS A 140 18.48 25.00 -10.91
C LYS A 140 19.46 25.68 -9.98
N ASP A 141 20.68 25.15 -9.91
CA ASP A 141 21.78 25.79 -9.21
C ASP A 141 22.10 27.14 -9.88
N LYS A 142 22.11 28.20 -9.07
CA LYS A 142 22.54 29.53 -9.51
C LYS A 142 24.07 29.60 -9.48
N VAL A 143 24.72 28.84 -10.36
CA VAL A 143 26.19 28.83 -10.46
C VAL A 143 26.65 30.16 -11.06
N LYS A 144 27.56 30.85 -10.38
CA LYS A 144 28.16 32.09 -10.90
C LYS A 144 29.30 31.75 -11.86
N PHE A 145 29.45 32.53 -12.92
CA PHE A 145 30.52 32.34 -13.90
C PHE A 145 31.89 32.49 -13.21
N GLY A 146 32.70 31.42 -13.21
CA GLY A 146 34.01 31.37 -12.53
C GLY A 146 34.07 30.44 -11.30
N GLU A 147 32.94 29.92 -10.82
CA GLU A 147 32.92 28.87 -9.80
C GLU A 147 33.20 27.52 -10.48
N VAL A 148 34.44 27.03 -10.38
CA VAL A 148 34.79 25.66 -10.81
C VAL A 148 34.16 24.73 -9.80
N ALA A 149 33.09 24.04 -10.21
CA ALA A 149 32.48 23.00 -9.39
C ALA A 149 33.56 21.98 -8.99
N ASP A 150 33.71 21.74 -7.69
CA ASP A 150 34.60 20.69 -7.19
C ASP A 150 34.31 19.39 -7.93
N ALA A 151 35.37 18.74 -8.42
CA ALA A 151 35.25 17.51 -9.16
C ALA A 151 34.40 16.51 -8.35
N PRO A 152 33.44 15.81 -8.98
CA PRO A 152 32.57 14.91 -8.24
C PRO A 152 33.43 13.88 -7.49
N PRO A 153 33.06 13.53 -6.24
CA PRO A 153 33.85 12.61 -5.45
C PRO A 153 34.05 11.30 -6.21
N ILE A 154 35.31 10.92 -6.40
CA ILE A 154 35.66 9.69 -7.08
C ILE A 154 35.34 8.53 -6.12
N PHE A 155 34.39 7.68 -6.50
CA PHE A 155 34.08 6.48 -5.74
C PHE A 155 35.27 5.50 -5.81
N SER A 156 36.10 5.48 -4.77
CA SER A 156 37.20 4.51 -4.61
C SER A 156 36.72 3.07 -4.34
N LYS A 157 35.42 2.88 -4.07
CA LYS A 157 34.83 1.57 -3.79
C LYS A 157 34.32 0.94 -5.09
N ILE A 158 34.98 -0.13 -5.51
CA ILE A 158 34.53 -1.00 -6.59
C ILE A 158 33.13 -1.53 -6.22
N PRO A 159 32.12 -1.42 -7.11
CA PRO A 159 30.79 -1.91 -6.83
C PRO A 159 30.81 -3.43 -6.59
N LYS A 160 30.13 -3.86 -5.52
CA LYS A 160 30.01 -5.28 -5.18
C LYS A 160 29.24 -6.01 -6.30
N ALA A 161 29.91 -6.92 -7.00
CA ALA A 161 29.30 -7.69 -8.08
C ALA A 161 28.03 -8.41 -7.61
N ARG A 162 26.97 -8.35 -8.42
CA ARG A 162 25.70 -9.05 -8.18
C ARG A 162 25.43 -10.01 -9.34
N GLY A 163 24.88 -11.18 -9.04
CA GLY A 163 24.59 -12.22 -10.04
C GLY A 163 25.83 -13.03 -10.43
N ARG A 164 25.91 -13.48 -11.70
CA ARG A 164 27.01 -14.32 -12.23
C ARG A 164 28.41 -13.69 -12.14
N GLY A 165 28.49 -12.36 -11.96
CA GLY A 165 29.75 -11.67 -11.68
C GLY A 165 30.30 -11.88 -10.26
N LYS A 166 29.53 -12.50 -9.35
CA LYS A 166 29.99 -12.84 -8.00
C LYS A 166 30.86 -14.10 -8.00
N GLU A 167 30.53 -15.08 -8.84
CA GLU A 167 31.29 -16.32 -8.99
C GLU A 167 32.67 -16.04 -9.58
N THR A 168 32.74 -15.23 -10.64
CA THR A 168 34.02 -14.85 -11.27
C THR A 168 34.90 -13.96 -10.39
N LEU A 169 34.30 -13.12 -9.55
CA LEU A 169 35.05 -12.30 -8.59
C LEU A 169 35.52 -13.12 -7.38
N GLU A 170 34.73 -14.11 -6.95
CA GLU A 170 35.10 -15.07 -5.90
C GLU A 170 36.19 -16.05 -6.36
N GLU A 171 36.17 -16.48 -7.63
CA GLU A 171 37.25 -17.28 -8.23
C GLU A 171 38.56 -16.48 -8.32
N LYS A 172 38.50 -15.20 -8.69
CA LYS A 172 39.67 -14.33 -8.73
C LYS A 172 40.22 -14.02 -7.33
N THR A 173 39.36 -13.80 -6.34
CA THR A 173 39.84 -13.62 -4.95
C THR A 173 40.37 -14.92 -4.37
N LYS A 174 39.82 -16.10 -4.72
CA LYS A 174 40.36 -17.40 -4.30
C LYS A 174 41.69 -17.74 -4.97
N GLN A 175 41.91 -17.31 -6.20
CA GLN A 175 43.22 -17.41 -6.85
C GLN A 175 44.24 -16.49 -6.16
N ALA A 176 43.83 -15.32 -5.67
CA ALA A 176 44.69 -14.41 -4.91
C ALA A 176 44.94 -14.89 -3.46
N GLU A 177 43.98 -15.57 -2.83
CA GLU A 177 44.11 -16.15 -1.48
C GLU A 177 44.81 -17.53 -1.48
N GLY A 178 45.02 -18.14 -2.65
CA GLY A 178 45.68 -19.44 -2.79
C GLY A 178 47.20 -19.41 -2.60
N GLU A 179 47.82 -18.23 -2.57
CA GLU A 179 49.27 -18.07 -2.46
C GLU A 179 49.78 -17.77 -1.05
N GLU A 180 48.93 -17.47 -0.05
CA GLU A 180 49.42 -17.20 1.31
C GLU A 180 48.63 -17.88 2.45
N SER A 181 49.38 -18.70 3.19
CA SER A 181 49.20 -19.08 4.59
C SER A 181 48.19 -20.19 4.93
N LYS A 182 48.75 -21.39 5.19
CA LYS A 182 48.19 -22.38 6.12
C LYS A 182 48.29 -21.80 7.54
N GLY A 183 47.26 -21.11 8.01
CA GLY A 183 47.19 -20.51 9.34
C GLY A 183 45.99 -21.02 10.15
N TYR A 184 46.26 -21.41 11.40
CA TYR A 184 45.34 -21.94 12.41
C TYR A 184 44.07 -21.07 12.60
N GLU A 185 42.87 -21.66 12.51
CA GLU A 185 41.60 -20.94 12.83
C GLU A 185 41.55 -20.67 14.36
N SER A 186 41.63 -19.40 14.77
CA SER A 186 41.46 -18.94 16.16
C SER A 186 40.01 -19.13 16.65
N GLU A 187 39.83 -19.40 17.94
CA GLU A 187 38.50 -19.54 18.59
C GLU A 187 37.62 -18.28 18.42
N GLU A 188 38.23 -17.10 18.25
CA GLU A 188 37.53 -15.85 17.97
C GLU A 188 36.82 -15.85 16.61
N ASP A 189 37.41 -16.53 15.61
CA ASP A 189 36.81 -16.69 14.30
C ASP A 189 35.63 -17.65 14.32
N GLN A 190 35.68 -18.69 15.16
CA GLN A 190 34.52 -19.57 15.38
C GLN A 190 33.37 -18.83 16.05
N ASN A 191 33.68 -17.97 17.03
CA ASN A 191 32.67 -17.16 17.72
C ASN A 191 32.02 -16.14 16.76
N MET A 192 32.81 -15.52 15.88
CA MET A 192 32.32 -14.65 14.82
C MET A 192 31.51 -15.39 13.75
N LYS A 193 31.88 -16.63 13.42
CA LYS A 193 31.14 -17.50 12.48
C LYS A 193 29.79 -17.93 13.07
N GLN A 194 29.74 -18.23 14.37
CA GLN A 194 28.51 -18.54 15.09
C GLN A 194 27.59 -17.30 15.23
N LEU A 195 28.14 -16.12 15.51
CA LEU A 195 27.42 -14.84 15.52
C LEU A 195 26.85 -14.49 14.14
N LYS A 196 27.63 -14.69 13.06
CA LYS A 196 27.15 -14.50 11.68
C LYS A 196 26.09 -15.54 11.30
N ALA A 197 26.19 -16.78 11.78
CA ALA A 197 25.22 -17.83 11.54
C ALA A 197 23.91 -17.59 12.31
N SER A 198 23.97 -17.08 13.55
CA SER A 198 22.79 -16.70 14.33
C SER A 198 22.07 -15.50 13.71
N HIS A 199 22.81 -14.50 13.22
CA HIS A 199 22.25 -13.35 12.49
C HIS A 199 21.62 -13.71 11.14
N LYS A 200 22.02 -14.82 10.52
CA LYS A 200 21.40 -15.33 9.28
C LYS A 200 20.10 -16.11 9.53
N ARG A 201 19.76 -16.46 10.77
CA ARG A 201 18.50 -17.15 11.06
C ARG A 201 17.35 -16.17 10.85
N LYS A 202 16.41 -16.54 9.97
CA LYS A 202 15.17 -15.78 9.78
C LYS A 202 14.44 -15.74 11.12
N ILE A 203 13.96 -14.56 11.53
CA ILE A 203 13.18 -14.34 12.77
C ILE A 203 12.04 -15.36 12.93
N GLN A 204 11.48 -15.82 11.80
CA GLN A 204 10.42 -16.84 11.75
C GLN A 204 10.84 -18.23 12.28
N ASN A 205 12.13 -18.54 12.28
CA ASN A 205 12.68 -19.83 12.73
C ASN A 205 13.25 -19.76 14.16
N MET A 206 13.07 -18.64 14.86
CA MET A 206 13.56 -18.44 16.23
C MET A 206 12.50 -18.85 17.26
N SER A 207 12.95 -19.36 18.41
CA SER A 207 12.10 -19.60 19.58
C SER A 207 11.38 -18.32 20.00
N ALA A 208 10.19 -18.45 20.59
CA ALA A 208 9.39 -17.30 21.02
C ALA A 208 10.14 -16.42 22.03
N ALA A 209 10.86 -17.02 22.98
CA ALA A 209 11.68 -16.30 23.97
C ALA A 209 12.79 -15.47 23.30
N ALA A 210 13.49 -16.06 22.33
CA ALA A 210 14.56 -15.37 21.60
C ALA A 210 14.05 -14.23 20.71
N ARG A 211 12.82 -14.33 20.18
CA ARG A 211 12.17 -13.24 19.45
C ARG A 211 11.86 -12.05 20.36
N ILE A 212 11.33 -12.32 21.55
CA ILE A 212 11.02 -11.28 22.53
C ILE A 212 12.29 -10.54 22.95
N GLN A 213 13.41 -11.24 23.16
CA GLN A 213 14.69 -10.61 23.47
C GLN A 213 15.18 -9.67 22.36
N LEU A 214 15.14 -10.10 21.10
CA LEU A 214 15.52 -9.28 19.96
C LEU A 214 14.61 -8.05 19.77
N ASP A 215 13.30 -8.21 19.99
CA ASP A 215 12.37 -7.09 19.92
C ASP A 215 12.62 -6.08 21.05
N ASN A 216 12.91 -6.54 22.27
CA ASN A 216 13.28 -5.68 23.40
C ASN A 216 14.59 -4.91 23.15
N GLU A 217 15.61 -5.58 22.61
CA GLU A 217 16.87 -4.95 22.23
C GLU A 217 16.67 -3.87 21.15
N ARG A 218 15.82 -4.17 20.16
CA ARG A 218 15.45 -3.23 19.11
C ARG A 218 14.73 -2.00 19.66
N GLU A 219 13.77 -2.19 20.56
CA GLU A 219 13.07 -1.08 21.22
C GLU A 219 14.01 -0.22 22.05
N ARG A 220 14.94 -0.85 22.80
CA ARG A 220 15.98 -0.17 23.57
C ARG A 220 16.89 0.68 22.69
N ALA A 221 17.34 0.14 21.56
CA ALA A 221 18.18 0.85 20.60
C ALA A 221 17.45 2.05 19.97
N ILE A 222 16.17 1.86 19.59
CA ILE A 222 15.34 2.94 19.05
C ILE A 222 15.11 4.04 20.10
N ALA A 223 14.85 3.68 21.35
CA ALA A 223 14.67 4.63 22.45
C ALA A 223 15.94 5.44 22.70
N ALA A 224 17.11 4.79 22.75
CA ALA A 224 18.40 5.45 22.89
C ALA A 224 18.68 6.42 21.73
N TYR A 225 18.40 6.00 20.49
CA TYR A 225 18.54 6.87 19.32
C TYR A 225 17.62 8.08 19.36
N ARG A 226 16.34 7.88 19.75
CA ARG A 226 15.38 8.99 19.92
C ARG A 226 15.82 9.97 20.99
N ALA A 227 16.29 9.48 22.14
CA ALA A 227 16.81 10.32 23.21
C ALA A 227 18.04 11.12 22.75
N LYS A 228 18.99 10.48 22.06
CA LYS A 228 20.17 11.16 21.50
C LYS A 228 19.78 12.21 20.47
N LYS A 229 18.80 11.91 19.61
CA LYS A 229 18.27 12.86 18.63
C LYS A 229 17.59 14.05 19.30
N ALA A 230 16.78 13.81 20.33
CA ALA A 230 16.13 14.88 21.10
C ALA A 230 17.14 15.81 21.76
N LYS A 231 18.18 15.25 22.42
CA LYS A 231 19.29 16.04 23.00
C LYS A 231 20.02 16.89 21.95
N LYS A 232 20.27 16.33 20.77
CA LYS A 232 20.91 17.08 19.67
C LYS A 232 20.03 18.24 19.17
N MET A 233 18.70 18.08 19.19
CA MET A 233 17.80 19.17 18.80
C MET A 233 17.71 20.26 19.87
N THR A 234 17.89 19.94 21.16
CA THR A 234 17.90 20.93 22.24
C THR A 234 19.22 21.68 22.37
N GLU A 235 20.35 21.08 21.99
CA GLU A 235 21.68 21.75 21.96
C GLU A 235 21.89 22.66 20.74
N GLN A 236 21.00 22.61 19.75
CA GLN A 236 21.06 23.45 18.53
C GLN A 236 20.13 24.68 18.59
N VAL A 237 19.52 24.93 19.74
CA VAL A 237 18.76 26.16 20.07
C VAL A 237 19.57 26.94 21.09
#